data_AF-A0A7C4RFJ5-F1
#
_entry.id   AF-A0A7C4RFJ5-F1
#
_cell.length_a   1.000
_cell.length_b   1.000
_cell.length_c   1.000
_cell.angle_alpha   90.00
_cell.angle_beta   90.00
_cell.angle_gamma   90.00
#
_symmetry.space_group_name_H-M   'P 1'
#
loop_
_entity.id
_entity.type
_entity.pdbx_description
1 polymer ?
#
loop_
_entity_poly.entity_id
_entity_poly.type
_entity_poly.pdbx_seq_one_letter_code
_entity_poly.pdbx_strand_id
1 'polypeptide(L)'
;MEIEKPTKVIIILIFSSILTIINGILIILNNGPIMLASYTANNIADVWVTPSAQNPLWARIVYGMPDLTDNGLAYGWLSIAVLQAAFALYIFVKPKKIRSASLWIIILSLLTIPIGGGFYIGLILSVIIGLYSLEYPKKLEETFIGKIINTLRFNAKFLEDTAENPNLQKATLTLLFIALLSGFGSCLYSYNVYKIYPTGDLSKFSEAAASEILIKGRLYSDPIVYTSTISNVFIMLIKWLILTLSIYFFTFKIVGKDAELFTLSSLSAYIYVPELIFIFTPLIFTNEPNLSQTWSLIVIPVSWPLLLFYVSRIWSFSLLSYAISKLQDITFGKAIGRALFAAIPYLMLTYMWVYPTFKAPGFYITFTGESSPMLAFLAAIAY
;
A
#
# COMPACT_ATOMS: atom_id res chain seq x y z
N MET A 1 2.46 32.36 -23.56
CA MET A 1 1.90 31.01 -23.43
C MET A 1 0.78 31.08 -22.41
N GLU A 2 -0.49 31.10 -22.84
CA GLU A 2 -1.62 31.03 -21.91
C GLU A 2 -1.63 29.64 -21.27
N ILE A 3 -1.52 29.60 -19.95
CA ILE A 3 -1.62 28.36 -19.20
C ILE A 3 -3.11 28.00 -19.18
N GLU A 4 -3.47 26.90 -19.85
CA GLU A 4 -4.82 26.34 -19.83
C GLU A 4 -5.31 26.20 -18.37
N LYS A 5 -6.57 26.54 -18.08
CA LYS A 5 -7.06 26.40 -16.70
C LYS A 5 -7.06 24.91 -16.32
N PRO A 6 -6.52 24.52 -15.15
CA PRO A 6 -6.47 23.12 -14.71
C PRO A 6 -7.84 22.64 -14.20
N THR A 7 -8.89 22.80 -15.01
CA THR A 7 -10.29 22.65 -14.61
C THR A 7 -10.59 21.25 -14.07
N LYS A 8 -10.06 20.19 -14.70
CA LYS A 8 -10.25 18.80 -14.24
C LYS A 8 -9.60 18.54 -12.87
N VAL A 9 -8.39 19.05 -12.68
CA VAL A 9 -7.63 18.94 -11.42
C VAL A 9 -8.41 19.58 -10.28
N ILE A 10 -8.89 20.80 -10.53
CA ILE A 10 -9.65 21.58 -9.55
C ILE A 10 -10.95 20.86 -9.19
N ILE A 11 -11.69 20.34 -10.17
CA ILE A 11 -12.94 19.61 -9.92
C ILE A 11 -12.67 18.39 -9.02
N ILE A 12 -11.62 17.62 -9.29
CA ILE A 12 -11.30 16.44 -8.47
C ILE A 12 -10.87 16.86 -7.07
N LEU A 13 -10.08 17.93 -6.92
CA LEU A 13 -9.68 18.44 -5.59
C LEU A 13 -10.86 18.96 -4.77
N ILE A 14 -11.80 19.67 -5.40
CA ILE A 14 -13.01 20.14 -4.72
C ILE A 14 -13.87 18.94 -4.31
N PHE A 15 -14.10 18.00 -5.22
CA PHE A 15 -14.85 16.78 -4.94
C PHE A 15 -14.22 15.99 -3.79
N SER A 16 -12.89 15.82 -3.81
CA SER A 16 -12.17 15.07 -2.79
C SER A 16 -12.24 15.77 -1.42
N SER A 17 -12.12 17.10 -1.36
CA SER A 17 -12.31 17.86 -0.12
C SER A 17 -13.75 17.82 0.39
N ILE A 18 -14.76 17.86 -0.50
CA ILE A 18 -16.17 17.72 -0.11
C ILE A 18 -16.42 16.35 0.54
N LEU A 19 -15.88 15.27 -0.01
CA LEU A 19 -16.00 13.94 0.60
C LEU A 19 -15.40 13.89 2.01
N THR A 20 -14.20 14.47 2.21
CA THR A 20 -13.57 14.54 3.54
C THR A 20 -14.40 15.38 4.52
N ILE A 21 -14.99 16.49 4.07
CA ILE A 21 -15.86 17.36 4.88
C ILE A 21 -17.13 16.61 5.29
N ILE A 22 -17.82 15.97 4.33
CA ILE A 22 -19.03 15.18 4.61
C ILE A 22 -18.71 14.12 5.66
N ASN A 23 -17.57 13.44 5.52
CA ASN A 23 -17.19 12.43 6.49
C ASN A 23 -16.92 13.01 7.89
N GLY A 24 -16.20 14.13 7.98
CA GLY A 24 -15.98 14.81 9.25
C GLY A 24 -17.30 15.23 9.92
N ILE A 25 -18.27 15.72 9.14
CA ILE A 25 -19.62 16.03 9.64
C ILE A 25 -20.30 14.76 10.17
N LEU A 26 -20.26 13.65 9.44
CA LEU A 26 -20.90 12.40 9.87
C LEU A 26 -20.26 11.85 11.16
N ILE A 27 -18.93 11.92 11.31
CA ILE A 27 -18.22 11.54 12.55
C ILE A 27 -18.68 12.41 13.72
N ILE A 28 -18.82 13.73 13.52
CA ILE A 28 -19.29 14.65 14.55
C ILE A 28 -20.74 14.32 14.95
N LEU A 29 -21.62 14.10 13.97
CA LEU A 29 -23.03 13.75 14.23
C LEU A 29 -23.16 12.40 14.95
N ASN A 30 -22.26 11.47 14.69
CA ASN A 30 -22.20 10.16 15.34
C ASN A 30 -21.51 10.19 16.72
N ASN A 31 -20.96 11.33 17.14
CA ASN A 31 -20.12 11.47 18.35
C ASN A 31 -18.97 10.45 18.41
N GLY A 32 -18.41 10.10 17.26
CA GLY A 32 -17.31 9.12 17.15
C GLY A 32 -17.20 8.52 15.75
N PRO A 33 -16.16 7.71 15.50
CA PRO A 33 -15.94 7.06 14.21
C PRO A 33 -17.14 6.23 13.76
N ILE A 34 -17.39 6.23 12.45
CA ILE A 34 -18.43 5.40 11.87
C ILE A 34 -17.85 4.01 11.65
N MET A 35 -18.55 2.97 12.08
CA MET A 35 -18.14 1.60 11.85
C MET A 35 -19.15 0.94 10.92
N LEU A 36 -18.64 0.35 9.83
CA LEU A 36 -19.40 -0.61 9.03
C LEU A 36 -18.86 -2.01 9.33
N ALA A 37 -19.73 -2.90 9.80
CA ALA A 37 -19.40 -4.29 10.06
C ALA A 37 -20.32 -5.21 9.25
N SER A 38 -19.87 -6.42 8.94
CA SER A 38 -20.68 -7.42 8.22
C SER A 38 -21.95 -7.80 8.99
N TYR A 39 -21.87 -7.83 10.32
CA TYR A 39 -23.01 -7.92 11.23
C TYR A 39 -22.69 -7.21 12.57
N THR A 40 -23.73 -6.79 13.29
CA THR A 40 -23.60 -6.12 14.58
C THR A 40 -23.11 -7.09 15.64
N ALA A 41 -22.08 -6.67 16.40
CA ALA A 41 -21.53 -7.42 17.52
C ALA A 41 -21.38 -6.50 18.73
N ASN A 42 -21.81 -6.97 19.90
CA ASN A 42 -21.78 -6.19 21.14
C ASN A 42 -20.60 -6.56 22.03
N ASN A 43 -20.07 -7.78 21.87
CA ASN A 43 -18.93 -8.27 22.63
C ASN A 43 -17.96 -9.02 21.70
N ILE A 44 -16.77 -9.31 22.22
CA ILE A 44 -15.75 -10.02 21.44
C ILE A 44 -16.17 -11.45 21.10
N ALA A 45 -16.95 -12.12 21.96
CA ALA A 45 -17.36 -13.51 21.76
C ALA A 45 -18.32 -13.67 20.57
N ASP A 46 -19.03 -12.60 20.18
CA ASP A 46 -19.91 -12.56 19.01
C ASP A 46 -19.12 -12.62 17.68
N VAL A 47 -17.86 -12.18 17.68
CA VAL A 47 -17.00 -12.10 16.47
C VAL A 47 -15.83 -13.05 16.52
N TRP A 48 -15.30 -13.29 17.72
CA TRP A 48 -14.07 -14.02 17.93
C TRP A 48 -14.31 -15.51 17.93
N VAL A 49 -13.83 -16.17 16.89
CA VAL A 49 -14.13 -17.57 16.64
C VAL A 49 -12.97 -18.40 17.14
N THR A 50 -13.22 -19.31 18.09
CA THR A 50 -12.29 -20.41 18.34
C THR A 50 -12.28 -21.33 17.13
N PRO A 51 -11.13 -21.95 16.75
CA PRO A 51 -11.02 -22.78 15.54
C PRO A 51 -12.05 -23.92 15.41
N SER A 52 -12.74 -24.28 16.49
CA SER A 52 -13.80 -25.28 16.55
C SER A 52 -15.22 -24.77 16.24
N ALA A 53 -15.44 -23.45 16.18
CA ALA A 53 -16.75 -22.86 15.92
C ALA A 53 -16.89 -22.40 14.46
N GLN A 54 -17.97 -22.80 13.79
CA GLN A 54 -18.30 -22.35 12.43
C GLN A 54 -19.07 -21.02 12.46
N ASN A 55 -18.46 -19.97 12.98
CA ASN A 55 -19.07 -18.64 12.89
C ASN A 55 -18.85 -18.03 11.50
N PRO A 56 -19.80 -17.22 11.00
CA PRO A 56 -19.64 -16.51 9.73
C PRO A 56 -18.44 -15.55 9.76
N LEU A 57 -17.88 -15.27 8.59
CA LEU A 57 -16.84 -14.24 8.43
C LEU A 57 -17.34 -12.90 8.99
N TRP A 58 -16.64 -12.39 9.99
CA TRP A 58 -16.86 -11.05 10.49
C TRP A 58 -15.76 -10.13 10.00
N ALA A 59 -16.14 -8.97 9.49
CA ALA A 59 -15.21 -7.95 9.02
C ALA A 59 -15.77 -6.57 9.33
N ARG A 60 -14.87 -5.64 9.65
CA ARG A 60 -15.20 -4.23 9.81
C ARG A 60 -14.33 -3.32 8.96
N ILE A 61 -14.91 -2.18 8.62
CA ILE A 61 -14.23 -0.98 8.14
C ILE A 61 -14.57 0.13 9.11
N VAL A 62 -13.58 0.93 9.49
CA VAL A 62 -13.77 2.05 10.40
C VAL A 62 -13.39 3.35 9.73
N TYR A 63 -14.28 4.30 9.93
CA TYR A 63 -14.34 5.57 9.25
C TYR A 63 -14.05 6.67 10.26
N GLY A 64 -12.76 6.90 10.49
CA GLY A 64 -12.21 7.80 11.51
C GLY A 64 -11.31 7.04 12.48
N MET A 65 -10.40 7.72 13.17
CA MET A 65 -9.59 7.10 14.24
C MET A 65 -10.26 7.38 15.59
N PRO A 66 -10.67 6.34 16.34
CA PRO A 66 -11.11 6.52 17.74
C PRO A 66 -9.98 7.17 18.55
N ASP A 67 -10.31 7.90 19.62
CA ASP A 67 -9.45 8.80 20.40
C ASP A 67 -9.08 10.12 19.71
N LEU A 68 -8.83 10.13 18.39
CA LEU A 68 -8.47 11.36 17.67
C LEU A 68 -9.68 12.15 17.16
N THR A 69 -10.84 11.52 17.14
CA THR A 69 -12.09 12.14 16.68
C THR A 69 -13.10 12.34 17.81
N ASP A 70 -12.79 11.84 19.00
CA ASP A 70 -13.63 11.96 20.18
C ASP A 70 -13.45 13.34 20.87
N ASN A 71 -14.32 13.64 21.83
CA ASN A 71 -14.24 14.83 22.70
C ASN A 71 -14.10 16.18 21.96
N GLY A 72 -14.68 16.29 20.76
CA GLY A 72 -14.66 17.52 19.97
C GLY A 72 -13.39 17.75 19.15
N LEU A 73 -12.40 16.85 19.19
CA LEU A 73 -11.22 16.94 18.31
C LEU A 73 -11.59 16.84 16.83
N ALA A 74 -12.70 16.16 16.50
CA ALA A 74 -13.25 16.10 15.15
C ALA A 74 -13.53 17.49 14.54
N TYR A 75 -13.92 18.49 15.34
CA TYR A 75 -14.11 19.87 14.85
C TYR A 75 -12.80 20.49 14.37
N GLY A 76 -11.70 20.24 15.10
CA GLY A 76 -10.37 20.71 14.71
C GLY A 76 -9.92 20.11 13.38
N TRP A 77 -10.08 18.81 13.21
CA TRP A 77 -9.76 18.15 11.94
C TRP A 77 -10.68 18.60 10.80
N LEU A 78 -11.97 18.84 11.06
CA LEU A 78 -12.90 19.34 10.05
C LEU A 78 -12.49 20.73 9.54
N SER A 79 -11.97 21.59 10.42
CA SER A 79 -11.44 22.90 10.02
C SER A 79 -10.28 22.78 9.03
N ILE A 80 -9.42 21.77 9.19
CA ILE A 80 -8.32 21.47 8.26
C ILE A 80 -8.87 21.01 6.91
N ALA A 81 -9.91 20.17 6.89
CA ALA A 81 -10.58 19.74 5.65
C ALA A 81 -11.23 20.92 4.91
N VAL A 82 -11.86 21.85 5.63
CA VAL A 82 -12.40 23.10 5.06
C VAL A 82 -11.30 23.98 4.49
N LEU A 83 -10.17 24.11 5.19
CA LEU A 83 -9.01 24.85 4.70
C LEU A 83 -8.44 24.22 3.42
N GLN A 84 -8.42 22.89 3.33
CA GLN A 84 -8.04 22.18 2.12
C GLN A 84 -8.96 22.51 0.94
N ALA A 85 -10.28 22.54 1.15
CA ALA A 85 -11.24 22.97 0.14
C ALA A 85 -11.01 24.43 -0.29
N ALA A 86 -10.68 25.31 0.67
CA ALA A 86 -10.33 26.70 0.38
C ALA A 86 -9.07 26.81 -0.50
N PHE A 87 -8.05 25.98 -0.28
CA PHE A 87 -6.88 25.92 -1.16
C PHE A 87 -7.22 25.40 -2.56
N ALA A 88 -8.11 24.41 -2.67
CA ALA A 88 -8.60 23.94 -3.98
C ALA A 88 -9.32 25.07 -4.75
N LEU A 89 -10.18 25.84 -4.07
CA LEU A 89 -10.83 27.04 -4.63
C LEU A 89 -9.82 28.15 -4.94
N TYR A 90 -8.79 28.32 -4.13
CA TYR A 90 -7.73 29.29 -4.38
C TYR A 90 -6.96 28.98 -5.68
N ILE A 91 -6.72 27.71 -5.99
CA ILE A 91 -6.14 27.29 -7.28
C ILE A 91 -7.06 27.66 -8.44
N PHE A 92 -8.38 27.53 -8.27
CA PHE A 92 -9.36 27.94 -9.29
C PHE A 92 -9.28 29.43 -9.62
N VAL A 93 -9.19 30.28 -8.60
CA VAL A 93 -9.12 31.74 -8.79
C VAL A 93 -7.72 32.17 -9.25
N LYS A 94 -6.66 31.56 -8.72
CA LYS A 94 -5.25 31.90 -9.00
C LYS A 94 -4.45 30.67 -9.48
N PRO A 95 -4.67 30.19 -10.72
CA PRO A 95 -4.01 28.99 -11.25
C PRO A 95 -2.48 29.11 -11.32
N LYS A 96 -1.93 30.33 -11.42
CA LYS A 96 -0.48 30.60 -11.35
C LYS A 96 0.16 30.17 -10.02
N LYS A 97 -0.63 29.99 -8.96
CA LYS A 97 -0.18 29.55 -7.62
C LYS A 97 -0.43 28.05 -7.37
N ILE A 98 -0.78 27.28 -8.41
CA ILE A 98 -1.09 25.85 -8.28
C ILE A 98 -0.01 25.08 -7.53
N ARG A 99 1.27 25.25 -7.89
CA ARG A 99 2.37 24.52 -7.26
C ARG A 99 2.49 24.79 -5.75
N SER A 100 2.44 26.06 -5.33
CA SER A 100 2.50 26.40 -3.90
C SER A 100 1.27 25.93 -3.12
N ALA A 101 0.08 26.06 -3.70
CA ALA A 101 -1.16 25.63 -3.06
C ALA A 101 -1.26 24.10 -2.99
N SER A 102 -0.73 23.38 -3.98
CA SER A 102 -0.74 21.91 -4.02
C SER A 102 0.08 21.30 -2.89
N LEU A 103 1.20 21.92 -2.53
CA LEU A 103 1.99 21.49 -1.37
C LEU A 103 1.16 21.57 -0.08
N TRP A 104 0.42 22.67 0.12
CA TRP A 104 -0.49 22.81 1.25
C TRP A 104 -1.63 21.81 1.20
N ILE A 105 -2.22 21.56 0.03
CA ILE A 105 -3.26 20.54 -0.12
C ILE A 105 -2.75 19.17 0.31
N ILE A 106 -1.53 18.78 -0.08
CA ILE A 106 -0.94 17.50 0.33
C ILE A 106 -0.79 17.45 1.85
N ILE A 107 -0.19 18.48 2.47
CA ILE A 107 0.01 18.55 3.93
C ILE A 107 -1.34 18.47 4.66
N LEU A 108 -2.31 19.29 4.25
CA LEU A 108 -3.64 19.32 4.86
C LEU A 108 -4.35 17.97 4.67
N SER A 109 -4.24 17.34 3.50
CA SER A 109 -4.81 16.00 3.26
C SER A 109 -4.24 14.97 4.22
N LEU A 110 -2.92 14.98 4.46
CA LEU A 110 -2.27 14.09 5.43
C LEU A 110 -2.70 14.40 6.87
N LEU A 111 -2.87 15.68 7.22
CA LEU A 111 -3.38 16.07 8.54
C LEU A 111 -4.86 15.69 8.74
N THR A 112 -5.64 15.52 7.67
CA THR A 112 -7.03 15.04 7.78
C THR A 112 -7.16 13.54 7.97
N ILE A 113 -6.08 12.75 8.02
CA ILE A 113 -6.13 11.29 8.27
C ILE A 113 -7.06 10.89 9.44
N PRO A 114 -7.07 11.58 10.61
CA PRO A 114 -7.89 11.19 11.75
C PRO A 114 -9.40 11.18 11.48
N ILE A 115 -9.92 12.16 10.73
CA ILE A 115 -11.33 12.18 10.28
C ILE A 115 -11.51 11.61 8.87
N GLY A 116 -10.43 11.42 8.11
CA GLY A 116 -10.42 10.99 6.72
C GLY A 116 -10.52 9.48 6.55
N GLY A 117 -10.41 8.72 7.66
CA GLY A 117 -10.60 7.26 7.65
C GLY A 117 -11.94 6.85 7.05
N GLY A 118 -12.94 7.72 7.01
CA GLY A 118 -14.24 7.38 6.40
C GLY A 118 -14.34 7.41 4.90
N PHE A 119 -13.53 8.27 4.30
CA PHE A 119 -13.43 8.41 2.86
C PHE A 119 -11.96 8.44 2.50
N TYR A 120 -11.29 7.31 2.70
CA TYR A 120 -9.93 7.06 2.18
C TYR A 120 -9.81 7.49 0.72
N ILE A 121 -10.88 7.33 -0.06
CA ILE A 121 -10.98 7.80 -1.45
C ILE A 121 -10.76 9.32 -1.54
N GLY A 122 -11.43 10.14 -0.73
CA GLY A 122 -11.26 11.60 -0.73
C GLY A 122 -9.84 12.02 -0.34
N LEU A 123 -9.27 11.41 0.70
CA LEU A 123 -7.89 11.66 1.11
C LEU A 123 -6.89 11.28 0.00
N ILE A 124 -7.02 10.06 -0.54
CA ILE A 124 -6.12 9.52 -1.56
C ILE A 124 -6.22 10.33 -2.84
N LEU A 125 -7.43 10.68 -3.29
CA LEU A 125 -7.62 11.57 -4.44
C LEU A 125 -6.95 12.92 -4.20
N SER A 126 -7.09 13.50 -3.01
CA SER A 126 -6.46 14.79 -2.68
C SER A 126 -4.94 14.72 -2.72
N VAL A 127 -4.35 13.65 -2.19
CA VAL A 127 -2.90 13.43 -2.23
C VAL A 127 -2.41 13.17 -3.65
N ILE A 128 -3.06 12.28 -4.40
CA ILE A 128 -2.70 11.94 -5.80
C ILE A 128 -2.78 13.19 -6.68
N ILE A 129 -3.90 13.93 -6.61
CA ILE A 129 -4.08 15.12 -7.43
C ILE A 129 -3.21 16.27 -6.95
N GLY A 130 -2.98 16.41 -5.63
CA GLY A 130 -2.02 17.37 -5.09
C GLY A 130 -0.61 17.12 -5.63
N LEU A 131 -0.15 15.86 -5.64
CA LEU A 131 1.15 15.46 -6.18
C LEU A 131 1.23 15.70 -7.70
N TYR A 132 0.18 15.37 -8.46
CA TYR A 132 0.08 15.71 -9.88
C TYR A 132 0.22 17.23 -10.10
N SER A 133 -0.48 18.02 -9.27
CA SER A 133 -0.54 19.48 -9.39
C SER A 133 0.78 20.19 -9.07
N LEU A 134 1.70 19.54 -8.33
CA LEU A 134 3.06 20.04 -8.12
C LEU A 134 3.88 20.07 -9.41
N GLU A 135 3.58 19.18 -10.36
CA GLU A 135 4.26 19.06 -11.65
C GLU A 135 3.48 19.69 -12.81
N TYR A 136 2.35 20.32 -12.54
CA TYR A 136 1.58 21.06 -13.53
C TYR A 136 2.45 22.18 -14.17
N PRO A 137 2.43 22.39 -15.50
CA PRO A 137 1.46 21.90 -16.50
C PRO A 137 1.86 20.62 -17.24
N LYS A 138 2.77 19.80 -16.71
CA LYS A 138 3.14 18.54 -17.38
C LYS A 138 1.92 17.65 -17.62
N LYS A 139 1.94 16.92 -18.74
CA LYS A 139 0.92 15.90 -19.02
C LYS A 139 0.97 14.81 -17.95
N LEU A 140 -0.17 14.23 -17.60
CA LEU A 140 -0.27 13.21 -16.56
C LEU A 140 0.80 12.12 -16.75
N GLU A 141 0.92 11.58 -17.96
CA GLU A 141 1.87 10.52 -18.34
C GLU A 141 3.35 10.83 -17.99
N GLU A 142 3.72 12.11 -17.95
CA GLU A 142 5.09 12.56 -17.69
C GLU A 142 5.38 12.81 -16.19
N THR A 143 4.32 13.00 -15.39
CA THR A 143 4.41 13.27 -13.95
C THR A 143 4.74 12.02 -13.14
N PHE A 144 5.32 12.19 -11.96
CA PHE A 144 5.62 11.10 -11.04
C PHE A 144 4.42 10.19 -10.76
N ILE A 145 3.26 10.78 -10.43
CA ILE A 145 2.02 10.03 -10.18
C ILE A 145 1.50 9.34 -11.45
N GLY A 146 1.57 9.99 -12.61
CA GLY A 146 1.11 9.36 -13.84
C GLY A 146 2.01 8.20 -14.27
N LYS A 147 3.31 8.24 -13.96
CA LYS A 147 4.20 7.07 -14.13
C LYS A 147 3.76 5.89 -13.26
N ILE A 148 3.37 6.14 -12.00
CA ILE A 148 2.80 5.12 -11.10
C ILE A 148 1.49 4.56 -11.68
N ILE A 149 0.57 5.40 -12.12
CA ILE A 149 -0.70 4.99 -12.73
C ILE A 149 -0.47 4.18 -14.02
N ASN A 150 0.44 4.64 -14.88
CA ASN A 150 0.80 3.94 -16.11
C ASN A 150 1.43 2.58 -15.84
N THR A 151 2.24 2.46 -14.78
CA THR A 151 2.77 1.18 -14.31
C THR A 151 1.64 0.25 -13.89
N LEU A 152 0.73 0.71 -13.02
CA LEU A 152 -0.42 -0.09 -12.60
C LEU A 152 -1.27 -0.55 -13.79
N ARG A 153 -1.45 0.29 -14.80
CA ARG A 153 -2.23 -0.01 -16.01
C ARG A 153 -1.54 -0.92 -17.03
N PHE A 154 -0.32 -1.39 -16.78
CA PHE A 154 0.48 -2.11 -17.77
C PHE A 154 0.65 -1.32 -19.08
N ASN A 155 0.84 0.00 -18.98
CA ASN A 155 1.04 0.81 -20.18
C ASN A 155 2.37 0.45 -20.84
N ALA A 156 2.28 -0.27 -21.95
CA ALA A 156 3.39 -0.76 -22.77
C ALA A 156 4.44 0.32 -23.06
N LYS A 157 3.95 1.45 -23.55
CA LYS A 157 4.77 2.57 -24.00
C LYS A 157 5.57 3.17 -22.85
N PHE A 158 4.99 3.25 -21.66
CA PHE A 158 5.70 3.77 -20.49
C PHE A 158 6.90 2.90 -20.09
N LEU A 159 6.76 1.57 -20.17
CA LEU A 159 7.84 0.65 -19.82
C LEU A 159 8.95 0.67 -20.89
N GLU A 160 8.58 0.80 -22.17
CA GLU A 160 9.51 1.03 -23.28
C GLU A 160 10.26 2.36 -23.12
N ASP A 161 9.54 3.47 -22.91
CA ASP A 161 10.12 4.79 -22.69
C ASP A 161 11.09 4.81 -21.48
N THR A 162 10.77 4.05 -20.42
CA THR A 162 11.61 3.94 -19.21
C THR A 162 12.85 3.09 -19.45
N ALA A 163 12.77 2.09 -20.33
CA ALA A 163 13.91 1.29 -20.74
C ALA A 163 14.87 2.08 -21.66
N GLU A 164 14.31 2.90 -22.56
CA GLU A 164 15.09 3.74 -23.47
C GLU A 164 15.70 4.96 -22.78
N ASN A 165 14.98 5.56 -21.83
CA ASN A 165 15.41 6.75 -21.09
C ASN A 165 15.45 6.49 -19.57
N PRO A 166 16.40 5.66 -19.10
CA PRO A 166 16.48 5.29 -17.69
C PRO A 166 16.79 6.51 -16.81
N ASN A 167 16.12 6.58 -15.66
CA ASN A 167 16.29 7.67 -14.71
C ASN A 167 16.28 7.12 -13.29
N LEU A 168 17.49 6.89 -12.76
CA LEU A 168 17.69 6.31 -11.44
C LEU A 168 17.14 7.20 -10.32
N GLN A 169 17.21 8.53 -10.46
CA GLN A 169 16.66 9.44 -9.44
C GLN A 169 15.15 9.25 -9.29
N LYS A 170 14.42 9.15 -10.41
CA LYS A 170 12.98 8.87 -10.38
C LYS A 170 12.69 7.46 -9.85
N ALA A 171 13.50 6.47 -10.25
CA ALA A 171 13.37 5.10 -9.76
C ALA A 171 13.53 5.01 -8.23
N THR A 172 14.57 5.64 -7.68
CA THR A 172 14.80 5.72 -6.24
C THR A 172 13.67 6.45 -5.53
N LEU A 173 13.18 7.58 -6.08
CA LEU A 173 12.04 8.29 -5.50
C LEU A 173 10.77 7.41 -5.46
N THR A 174 10.51 6.65 -6.53
CA THR A 174 9.41 5.70 -6.60
C THR A 174 9.54 4.63 -5.50
N LEU A 175 10.73 4.06 -5.31
CA LEU A 175 10.97 3.07 -4.25
C LEU A 175 10.76 3.63 -2.85
N LEU A 176 11.28 4.84 -2.59
CA LEU A 176 11.09 5.52 -1.30
C LEU A 176 9.60 5.76 -1.03
N PHE A 177 8.86 6.23 -2.04
CA PHE A 177 7.43 6.47 -1.93
C PHE A 177 6.65 5.18 -1.65
N ILE A 178 6.96 4.09 -2.37
CA ILE A 178 6.33 2.79 -2.15
C ILE A 178 6.64 2.29 -0.74
N ALA A 179 7.92 2.28 -0.35
CA ALA A 179 8.35 1.72 0.93
C ALA A 179 7.74 2.46 2.14
N LEU A 180 7.62 3.78 2.05
CA LEU A 180 7.00 4.57 3.11
C LEU A 180 5.51 4.27 3.23
N LEU A 181 4.77 4.25 2.11
CA LEU A 181 3.33 4.04 2.14
C LEU A 181 2.92 2.60 2.45
N SER A 182 3.54 1.64 1.77
CA SER A 182 3.27 0.21 1.98
C SER A 182 3.77 -0.25 3.35
N GLY A 183 4.94 0.26 3.77
CA GLY A 183 5.52 0.02 5.08
C GLY A 183 4.64 0.56 6.20
N PHE A 184 4.14 1.80 6.07
CA PHE A 184 3.26 2.38 7.07
C PHE A 184 1.97 1.58 7.27
N GLY A 185 1.28 1.24 6.18
CA GLY A 185 0.04 0.46 6.26
C GLY A 185 0.27 -0.93 6.87
N SER A 186 1.35 -1.60 6.45
CA SER A 186 1.72 -2.92 6.98
C SER A 186 2.08 -2.88 8.45
N CYS A 187 2.99 -1.97 8.86
CA CYS A 187 3.41 -1.84 10.25
C CYS A 187 2.26 -1.45 11.17
N LEU A 188 1.37 -0.54 10.72
CA LEU A 188 0.22 -0.11 11.51
C LEU A 188 -0.75 -1.26 11.76
N TYR A 189 -1.08 -2.04 10.73
CA TYR A 189 -1.91 -3.23 10.92
C TYR A 189 -1.23 -4.25 11.84
N SER A 190 0.02 -4.62 11.56
CA SER A 190 0.75 -5.63 12.34
C SER A 190 0.89 -5.22 13.81
N TYR A 191 1.08 -3.93 14.09
CA TYR A 191 1.11 -3.42 15.46
C TYR A 191 -0.23 -3.61 16.19
N ASN A 192 -1.35 -3.38 15.50
CA ASN A 192 -2.68 -3.61 16.07
C ASN A 192 -2.96 -5.10 16.32
N VAL A 193 -2.56 -5.98 15.39
CA VAL A 193 -2.64 -7.43 15.63
C VAL A 193 -1.75 -7.86 16.80
N TYR A 194 -0.55 -7.28 16.93
CA TYR A 194 0.34 -7.55 18.05
C TYR A 194 -0.24 -7.11 19.41
N LYS A 195 -1.11 -6.09 19.44
CA LYS A 195 -1.83 -5.72 20.66
C LYS A 195 -2.86 -6.77 21.08
N ILE A 196 -3.46 -7.46 20.10
CA ILE A 196 -4.39 -8.57 20.34
C ILE A 196 -3.63 -9.83 20.78
N TYR A 197 -2.49 -10.10 20.15
CA TYR A 197 -1.59 -11.21 20.46
C TYR A 197 -0.17 -10.72 20.76
N PRO A 198 0.09 -10.28 22.00
CA PRO A 198 1.43 -9.91 22.44
C PRO A 198 2.38 -11.07 22.19
N THR A 199 3.53 -10.78 21.57
CA THR A 199 4.58 -11.76 21.20
C THR A 199 4.19 -12.79 20.13
N GLY A 200 3.03 -12.65 19.47
CA GLY A 200 2.54 -13.63 18.48
C GLY A 200 2.12 -14.96 19.11
N ASP A 201 2.04 -14.99 20.44
CA ASP A 201 1.64 -16.15 21.21
C ASP A 201 0.11 -16.14 21.32
N LEU A 202 -0.54 -17.07 20.62
CA LEU A 202 -2.00 -17.24 20.64
C LEU A 202 -2.53 -17.49 22.05
N SER A 203 -1.71 -18.01 22.97
CA SER A 203 -2.09 -18.23 24.37
C SER A 203 -2.16 -16.95 25.21
N LYS A 204 -1.61 -15.83 24.70
CA LYS A 204 -1.59 -14.52 25.38
C LYS A 204 -2.62 -13.55 24.81
N PHE A 205 -3.76 -14.05 24.36
CA PHE A 205 -4.85 -13.23 23.83
C PHE A 205 -5.28 -12.11 24.79
N SER A 206 -5.30 -10.87 24.30
CA SER A 206 -5.83 -9.71 25.04
C SER A 206 -7.26 -9.40 24.61
N GLU A 207 -8.22 -9.86 25.40
CA GLU A 207 -9.65 -9.60 25.19
C GLU A 207 -9.97 -8.10 25.12
N ALA A 208 -9.35 -7.31 26.00
CA ALA A 208 -9.52 -5.87 26.03
C ALA A 208 -9.06 -5.22 24.72
N ALA A 209 -7.85 -5.54 24.24
CA ALA A 209 -7.34 -4.99 23.00
C ALA A 209 -8.16 -5.45 21.78
N ALA A 210 -8.59 -6.71 21.77
CA ALA A 210 -9.44 -7.26 20.72
C ALA A 210 -10.80 -6.57 20.66
N SER A 211 -11.43 -6.30 21.81
CA SER A 211 -12.68 -5.55 21.90
C SER A 211 -12.52 -4.11 21.44
N GLU A 212 -11.47 -3.42 21.90
CA GLU A 212 -11.18 -2.04 21.48
C GLU A 212 -10.93 -1.94 19.97
N ILE A 213 -10.14 -2.86 19.40
CA ILE A 213 -9.83 -2.86 17.97
C ILE A 213 -11.04 -3.36 17.19
N LEU A 214 -11.49 -4.59 17.37
CA LEU A 214 -12.55 -5.17 16.54
C LEU A 214 -13.90 -4.51 16.81
N ILE A 215 -14.37 -4.44 18.05
CA ILE A 215 -15.74 -3.97 18.33
C ILE A 215 -15.86 -2.44 18.34
N LYS A 216 -14.87 -1.72 18.89
CA LYS A 216 -14.92 -0.25 18.99
C LYS A 216 -14.18 0.48 17.87
N GLY A 217 -13.43 -0.26 17.05
CA GLY A 217 -12.81 0.28 15.85
C GLY A 217 -11.48 0.98 16.07
N ARG A 218 -10.89 0.84 17.26
CA ARG A 218 -9.68 1.53 17.65
C ARG A 218 -8.51 1.13 16.75
N LEU A 219 -7.69 2.12 16.42
CA LEU A 219 -6.45 1.92 15.68
C LEU A 219 -5.30 2.52 16.47
N TYR A 220 -4.57 1.68 17.19
CA TYR A 220 -3.43 2.11 17.96
C TYR A 220 -2.29 2.55 17.03
N SER A 221 -1.68 3.67 17.38
CA SER A 221 -0.47 4.20 16.75
C SER A 221 0.54 4.53 17.84
N ASP A 222 1.79 4.13 17.62
CA ASP A 222 2.90 4.31 18.57
C ASP A 222 4.17 4.69 17.78
N PRO A 223 5.11 5.44 18.36
CA PRO A 223 6.40 5.75 17.73
C PRO A 223 7.08 4.55 17.05
N ILE A 224 6.90 3.33 17.57
CA ILE A 224 7.47 2.12 16.98
C ILE A 224 6.94 1.82 15.57
N VAL A 225 5.71 2.22 15.24
CA VAL A 225 5.14 2.07 13.89
C VAL A 225 5.94 2.89 12.87
N TYR A 226 6.31 4.12 13.25
CA TYR A 226 7.06 5.02 12.38
C TYR A 226 8.51 4.58 12.22
N THR A 227 9.18 4.15 13.30
CA THR A 227 10.55 3.63 13.21
C THR A 227 10.59 2.35 12.37
N SER A 228 9.60 1.47 12.48
CA SER A 228 9.45 0.27 11.65
C SER A 228 9.21 0.60 10.18
N THR A 229 8.43 1.65 9.91
CA THR A 229 8.20 2.15 8.54
C THR A 229 9.50 2.64 7.91
N ILE A 230 10.35 3.33 8.68
CA ILE A 230 11.68 3.75 8.22
C ILE A 230 12.57 2.53 7.94
N SER A 231 12.55 1.50 8.80
CA SER A 231 13.27 0.25 8.54
C SER A 231 12.81 -0.44 7.25
N ASN A 232 11.52 -0.36 6.92
CA ASN A 232 11.00 -0.89 5.64
C ASN A 232 11.57 -0.19 4.41
N VAL A 233 11.99 1.08 4.51
CA VAL A 233 12.70 1.77 3.43
C VAL A 233 14.03 1.09 3.13
N PHE A 234 14.82 0.78 4.16
CA PHE A 234 16.08 0.06 4.00
C PHE A 234 15.89 -1.34 3.43
N ILE A 235 14.89 -2.07 3.94
CA ILE A 235 14.54 -3.41 3.42
C ILE A 235 14.15 -3.33 1.94
N MET A 236 13.35 -2.34 1.54
CA MET A 236 12.96 -2.16 0.14
C MET A 236 14.17 -1.92 -0.77
N LEU A 237 15.14 -1.10 -0.34
CA LEU A 237 16.35 -0.85 -1.12
C LEU A 237 17.18 -2.13 -1.31
N ILE A 238 17.30 -2.95 -0.26
CA ILE A 238 17.98 -4.26 -0.33
C ILE A 238 17.22 -5.21 -1.27
N LYS A 239 15.90 -5.32 -1.13
CA LYS A 239 15.03 -6.12 -2.02
C LYS A 239 15.19 -5.69 -3.48
N TRP A 240 15.20 -4.39 -3.74
CA TRP A 240 15.38 -3.85 -5.08
C TRP A 240 16.74 -4.18 -5.68
N LEU A 241 17.82 -4.07 -4.90
CA LEU A 241 19.16 -4.48 -5.30
C LEU A 241 19.18 -5.97 -5.66
N ILE A 242 18.66 -6.84 -4.77
CA ILE A 242 18.60 -8.28 -4.99
C ILE A 242 17.84 -8.59 -6.28
N LEU A 243 16.64 -8.02 -6.46
CA LEU A 243 15.84 -8.25 -7.67
C LEU A 243 16.59 -7.83 -8.94
N THR A 244 17.20 -6.64 -8.91
CA THR A 244 17.95 -6.11 -10.07
C THR A 244 19.11 -7.03 -10.44
N LEU A 245 19.88 -7.49 -9.44
CA LEU A 245 20.98 -8.43 -9.65
C LEU A 245 20.47 -9.79 -10.14
N SER A 246 19.36 -10.29 -9.58
CA SER A 246 18.75 -11.54 -10.04
C SER A 246 18.31 -11.44 -11.50
N ILE A 247 17.67 -10.34 -11.91
CA ILE A 247 17.32 -10.11 -13.31
C ILE A 247 18.58 -10.11 -14.17
N TYR A 248 19.59 -9.32 -13.80
CA TYR A 248 20.82 -9.20 -14.57
C TYR A 248 21.52 -10.54 -14.80
N PHE A 249 21.78 -11.30 -13.73
CA PHE A 249 22.50 -12.57 -13.83
C PHE A 249 21.65 -13.64 -14.51
N PHE A 250 20.42 -13.86 -14.03
CA PHE A 250 19.64 -15.03 -14.41
C PHE A 250 18.84 -14.85 -15.71
N THR A 251 18.55 -13.61 -16.12
CA THR A 251 17.77 -13.38 -17.35
C THR A 251 18.59 -12.84 -18.51
N PHE A 252 19.65 -12.05 -18.25
CA PHE A 252 20.49 -11.46 -19.31
C PHE A 252 21.81 -12.20 -19.46
N LYS A 253 22.63 -12.26 -18.40
CA LYS A 253 24.00 -12.79 -18.53
C LYS A 253 24.07 -14.28 -18.83
N ILE A 254 23.25 -15.12 -18.21
CA ILE A 254 23.21 -16.56 -18.54
C ILE A 254 22.78 -16.80 -20.00
N VAL A 255 21.94 -15.93 -20.55
CA VAL A 255 21.46 -16.03 -21.93
C VAL A 255 22.45 -15.43 -22.94
N GLY A 256 23.54 -14.81 -22.47
CA GLY A 256 24.51 -14.14 -23.32
C GLY A 256 23.98 -12.84 -23.94
N LYS A 257 22.94 -12.22 -23.35
CA LYS A 257 22.48 -10.89 -23.73
C LYS A 257 23.15 -9.84 -22.86
N ASP A 258 23.51 -8.71 -23.46
CA ASP A 258 23.95 -7.55 -22.71
C ASP A 258 22.76 -6.71 -22.25
N ALA A 259 22.85 -6.24 -21.02
CA ALA A 259 21.95 -5.26 -20.45
C ALA A 259 22.72 -4.36 -19.50
N GLU A 260 22.41 -3.08 -19.56
CA GLU A 260 22.96 -2.10 -18.62
C GLU A 260 22.23 -2.23 -17.27
N LEU A 261 23.01 -2.40 -16.20
CA LEU A 261 22.48 -2.42 -14.83
C LEU A 261 21.70 -1.14 -14.51
N PHE A 262 22.08 -0.01 -15.11
CA PHE A 262 21.38 1.26 -14.95
C PHE A 262 19.94 1.24 -15.50
N THR A 263 19.73 0.61 -16.66
CA THR A 263 18.40 0.40 -17.25
C THR A 263 17.59 -0.58 -16.43
N LEU A 264 18.19 -1.72 -16.04
CA LEU A 264 17.52 -2.73 -15.24
C LEU A 264 17.08 -2.20 -13.88
N SER A 265 17.95 -1.44 -13.20
CA SER A 265 17.65 -0.83 -11.89
C SER A 265 16.53 0.20 -11.98
N SER A 266 16.55 1.04 -13.04
CA SER A 266 15.50 2.04 -13.27
C SER A 266 14.13 1.41 -13.48
N LEU A 267 14.08 0.32 -14.25
CA LEU A 267 12.84 -0.38 -14.57
C LEU A 267 12.35 -1.25 -13.40
N SER A 268 13.27 -1.95 -12.71
CA SER A 268 12.91 -2.85 -11.61
C SER A 268 12.31 -2.12 -10.41
N ALA A 269 12.57 -0.82 -10.25
CA ALA A 269 11.91 0.01 -9.24
C ALA A 269 10.38 0.04 -9.42
N TYR A 270 9.90 0.10 -10.67
CA TYR A 270 8.47 0.17 -10.97
C TYR A 270 7.76 -1.18 -10.77
N ILE A 271 8.51 -2.29 -10.73
CA ILE A 271 7.96 -3.62 -10.43
C ILE A 271 7.35 -3.66 -9.02
N TYR A 272 7.83 -2.80 -8.11
CA TYR A 272 7.33 -2.70 -6.74
C TYR A 272 6.07 -1.84 -6.58
N VAL A 273 5.62 -1.13 -7.62
CA VAL A 273 4.44 -0.24 -7.55
C VAL A 273 3.18 -0.93 -6.99
N PRO A 274 2.87 -2.19 -7.34
CA PRO A 274 1.73 -2.89 -6.75
C PRO A 274 1.78 -3.05 -5.22
N GLU A 275 2.96 -2.99 -4.58
CA GLU A 275 3.07 -3.01 -3.11
C GLU A 275 2.40 -1.79 -2.46
N LEU A 276 2.07 -0.73 -3.20
CA LEU A 276 1.28 0.40 -2.69
C LEU A 276 -0.08 -0.04 -2.12
N ILE A 277 -0.63 -1.19 -2.54
CA ILE A 277 -1.89 -1.70 -2.02
C ILE A 277 -1.85 -1.96 -0.50
N PHE A 278 -0.67 -2.20 0.08
CA PHE A 278 -0.53 -2.44 1.51
C PHE A 278 -0.83 -1.21 2.37
N ILE A 279 -0.89 0.00 1.80
CA ILE A 279 -1.37 1.19 2.52
C ILE A 279 -2.80 0.99 3.04
N PHE A 280 -3.58 0.13 2.38
CA PHE A 280 -4.96 -0.17 2.72
C PHE A 280 -5.12 -1.29 3.73
N THR A 281 -4.03 -1.96 4.14
CA THR A 281 -4.15 -3.06 5.09
C THR A 281 -4.89 -2.70 6.39
N PRO A 282 -4.66 -1.54 7.04
CA PRO A 282 -5.37 -1.17 8.28
C PRO A 282 -6.84 -0.75 8.06
N LEU A 283 -7.36 -0.78 6.82
CA LEU A 283 -8.74 -0.46 6.50
C LEU A 283 -9.71 -1.52 7.02
N ILE A 284 -9.36 -2.80 6.84
CA ILE A 284 -10.23 -3.94 7.14
C ILE A 284 -9.61 -4.76 8.26
N PHE A 285 -10.38 -4.98 9.31
CA PHE A 285 -10.07 -5.96 10.35
C PHE A 285 -11.14 -7.05 10.33
N THR A 286 -10.71 -8.30 10.30
CA THR A 286 -11.59 -9.47 10.30
C THR A 286 -11.58 -10.17 11.66
N ASN A 287 -12.43 -11.18 11.83
CA ASN A 287 -12.30 -12.11 12.95
C ASN A 287 -11.18 -13.13 12.75
N GLU A 288 -10.79 -13.79 13.85
CA GLU A 288 -9.97 -14.99 13.83
C GLU A 288 -10.75 -16.16 13.18
N PRO A 289 -10.12 -17.05 12.38
CA PRO A 289 -8.70 -17.08 12.03
C PRO A 289 -8.27 -15.96 11.09
N ASN A 290 -9.14 -15.47 10.20
CA ASN A 290 -8.82 -14.59 9.06
C ASN A 290 -8.03 -13.31 9.39
N LEU A 291 -8.03 -12.88 10.65
CA LEU A 291 -7.27 -11.75 11.18
C LEU A 291 -5.76 -12.04 11.26
N SER A 292 -5.39 -13.20 11.80
CA SER A 292 -4.00 -13.56 12.11
C SER A 292 -3.64 -15.00 11.73
N GLN A 293 -4.53 -15.97 11.95
CA GLN A 293 -4.40 -17.34 11.44
C GLN A 293 -4.87 -17.45 9.99
N THR A 294 -4.25 -18.36 9.24
CA THR A 294 -4.58 -18.55 7.83
C THR A 294 -5.63 -19.64 7.66
N TRP A 295 -6.55 -19.45 6.71
CA TRP A 295 -7.53 -20.47 6.30
C TRP A 295 -7.08 -21.05 4.96
N SER A 296 -7.14 -22.36 4.77
CA SER A 296 -6.77 -22.98 3.51
C SER A 296 -7.92 -22.93 2.52
N LEU A 297 -7.80 -22.12 1.46
CA LEU A 297 -8.59 -22.32 0.25
C LEU A 297 -7.90 -23.39 -0.59
N ILE A 298 -8.44 -24.62 -0.57
CA ILE A 298 -7.82 -25.84 -1.14
C ILE A 298 -6.51 -26.19 -0.41
N VAL A 299 -5.43 -25.42 -0.64
CA VAL A 299 -4.11 -25.51 0.02
C VAL A 299 -3.51 -24.12 0.30
N ILE A 300 -4.08 -23.04 -0.25
CA ILE A 300 -3.50 -21.70 -0.16
C ILE A 300 -4.00 -21.02 1.13
N PRO A 301 -3.10 -20.62 2.04
CA PRO A 301 -3.49 -19.83 3.20
C PRO A 301 -4.00 -18.46 2.75
N VAL A 302 -5.26 -18.15 3.01
CA VAL A 302 -5.85 -16.84 2.76
C VAL A 302 -5.96 -16.10 4.10
N SER A 303 -5.90 -14.79 4.06
CA SER A 303 -6.25 -13.83 5.12
C SER A 303 -6.34 -12.48 4.44
N TRP A 304 -6.92 -11.46 5.07
CA TRP A 304 -7.00 -10.14 4.43
C TRP A 304 -5.61 -9.60 4.00
N PRO A 305 -4.59 -9.61 4.89
CA PRO A 305 -3.24 -9.21 4.50
C PRO A 305 -2.59 -10.12 3.44
N LEU A 306 -2.83 -11.43 3.51
CA LEU A 306 -2.28 -12.37 2.53
C LEU A 306 -2.93 -12.21 1.16
N LEU A 307 -4.21 -11.86 1.10
CA LEU A 307 -4.88 -11.56 -0.16
C LEU A 307 -4.20 -10.37 -0.86
N LEU A 308 -3.98 -9.27 -0.14
CA LEU A 308 -3.26 -8.11 -0.66
C LEU A 308 -1.84 -8.49 -1.09
N PHE A 309 -1.19 -9.37 -0.32
CA PHE A 309 0.11 -9.91 -0.66
C PHE A 309 0.09 -10.65 -2.01
N TYR A 310 -0.78 -11.65 -2.19
CA TYR A 310 -0.86 -12.41 -3.43
C TYR A 310 -1.19 -11.52 -4.63
N VAL A 311 -2.16 -10.62 -4.48
CA VAL A 311 -2.53 -9.66 -5.53
C VAL A 311 -1.33 -8.81 -5.92
N SER A 312 -0.60 -8.24 -4.96
CA SER A 312 0.58 -7.42 -5.28
C SER A 312 1.68 -8.24 -5.97
N ARG A 313 1.88 -9.50 -5.58
CA ARG A 313 2.95 -10.36 -6.11
C ARG A 313 2.67 -10.82 -7.53
N ILE A 314 1.45 -11.28 -7.82
CA ILE A 314 1.02 -11.65 -9.17
C ILE A 314 1.14 -10.45 -10.11
N TRP A 315 0.76 -9.26 -9.62
CA TRP A 315 0.85 -8.03 -10.39
C TRP A 315 2.31 -7.63 -10.66
N SER A 316 3.15 -7.63 -9.63
CA SER A 316 4.59 -7.38 -9.75
C SER A 316 5.26 -8.37 -10.69
N PHE A 317 4.91 -9.66 -10.62
CA PHE A 317 5.44 -10.66 -11.53
C PHE A 317 5.05 -10.39 -12.97
N SER A 318 3.76 -10.11 -13.21
CA SER A 318 3.28 -9.78 -14.54
C SER A 318 4.03 -8.58 -15.13
N LEU A 319 4.33 -7.56 -14.30
CA LEU A 319 5.15 -6.40 -14.70
C LEU A 319 6.58 -6.81 -15.03
N LEU A 320 7.18 -7.69 -14.22
CA LEU A 320 8.52 -8.22 -14.45
C LEU A 320 8.60 -9.02 -15.77
N SER A 321 7.68 -9.96 -15.99
CA SER A 321 7.62 -10.76 -17.22
C SER A 321 7.41 -9.87 -18.44
N TYR A 322 6.52 -8.88 -18.33
CA TYR A 322 6.30 -7.93 -19.42
C TYR A 322 7.56 -7.12 -19.73
N ALA A 323 8.23 -6.60 -18.70
CA ALA A 323 9.46 -5.86 -18.88
C ALA A 323 10.59 -6.69 -19.50
N ILE A 324 10.77 -7.94 -19.06
CA ILE A 324 11.74 -8.87 -19.66
C ILE A 324 11.38 -9.14 -21.12
N SER A 325 10.09 -9.34 -21.43
CA SER A 325 9.61 -9.54 -22.81
C SER A 325 10.03 -8.39 -23.71
N LYS A 326 9.90 -7.14 -23.23
CA LYS A 326 10.27 -5.94 -23.98
C LYS A 326 11.77 -5.71 -24.08
N LEU A 327 12.49 -5.80 -22.97
CA LEU A 327 13.95 -5.59 -22.95
C LEU A 327 14.71 -6.62 -23.79
N GLN A 328 14.16 -7.82 -23.95
CA GLN A 328 14.82 -8.90 -24.67
C GLN A 328 14.19 -9.20 -26.01
N ASP A 329 13.13 -8.49 -26.40
CA ASP A 329 12.35 -8.75 -27.62
C ASP A 329 12.00 -10.24 -27.78
N ILE A 330 11.34 -10.80 -26.77
CA ILE A 330 10.91 -12.20 -26.73
C ILE A 330 9.40 -12.31 -26.47
N THR A 331 8.82 -13.45 -26.84
CA THR A 331 7.42 -13.74 -26.52
C THR A 331 7.17 -13.73 -25.02
N PHE A 332 5.99 -13.26 -24.62
CA PHE A 332 5.59 -13.15 -23.21
C PHE A 332 5.73 -14.49 -22.46
N GLY A 333 5.36 -15.61 -23.08
CA GLY A 333 5.52 -16.94 -22.48
C GLY A 333 6.97 -17.32 -22.16
N LYS A 334 7.94 -16.95 -23.01
CA LYS A 334 9.38 -17.13 -22.70
C LYS A 334 9.82 -16.19 -21.58
N ALA A 335 9.27 -14.98 -21.55
CA ALA A 335 9.58 -13.99 -20.52
C ALA A 335 9.06 -14.40 -19.14
N ILE A 336 7.89 -15.06 -19.04
CA ILE A 336 7.40 -15.69 -17.81
C ILE A 336 8.45 -16.66 -17.27
N GLY A 337 8.93 -17.60 -18.09
CA GLY A 337 9.94 -18.57 -17.65
C GLY A 337 11.24 -17.92 -17.14
N ARG A 338 11.69 -16.83 -17.78
CA ARG A 338 12.87 -16.08 -17.33
C ARG A 338 12.60 -15.29 -16.05
N ALA A 339 11.42 -14.69 -15.94
CA ALA A 339 10.99 -13.98 -14.76
C ALA A 339 10.91 -14.93 -13.55
N LEU A 340 10.37 -16.15 -13.72
CA LEU A 340 10.35 -17.20 -12.71
C LEU A 340 11.76 -17.53 -12.23
N PHE A 341 12.68 -17.73 -13.17
CA PHE A 341 14.06 -18.08 -12.86
C PHE A 341 14.80 -16.97 -12.09
N ALA A 342 14.49 -15.69 -12.35
CA ALA A 342 14.99 -14.56 -11.57
C ALA A 342 14.27 -14.39 -10.22
N ALA A 343 13.00 -14.74 -10.14
CA ALA A 343 12.21 -14.60 -8.94
C ALA A 343 12.62 -15.59 -7.84
N ILE A 344 13.01 -16.82 -8.19
CA ILE A 344 13.47 -17.84 -7.22
C ILE A 344 14.59 -17.32 -6.31
N PRO A 345 15.76 -16.87 -6.81
CA PRO A 345 16.84 -16.37 -5.96
C PRO A 345 16.43 -15.09 -5.21
N TYR A 346 15.60 -14.23 -5.82
CA TYR A 346 15.06 -13.06 -5.16
C TYR A 346 14.22 -13.43 -3.92
N LEU A 347 13.31 -14.40 -4.07
CA LEU A 347 12.45 -14.87 -2.99
C LEU A 347 13.28 -15.56 -1.90
N MET A 348 14.21 -16.44 -2.27
CA MET A 348 15.09 -17.11 -1.31
C MET A 348 15.86 -16.09 -0.47
N LEU A 349 16.56 -15.14 -1.10
CA LEU A 349 17.33 -14.14 -0.38
C LEU A 349 16.44 -13.21 0.47
N THR A 350 15.29 -12.80 -0.07
CA THR A 350 14.39 -11.89 0.66
C THR A 350 13.78 -12.55 1.89
N TYR A 351 13.26 -13.77 1.76
CA TYR A 351 12.51 -14.46 2.82
C TYR A 351 13.38 -15.26 3.78
N MET A 352 14.49 -15.85 3.31
CA MET A 352 15.37 -16.65 4.18
C MET A 352 16.46 -15.81 4.82
N TRP A 353 16.80 -14.64 4.26
CA TRP A 353 17.89 -13.81 4.77
C TRP A 353 17.43 -12.42 5.19
N VAL A 354 16.90 -11.59 4.28
CA VAL A 354 16.58 -10.19 4.59
C VAL A 354 15.56 -10.09 5.74
N TYR A 355 14.38 -10.70 5.60
CA TYR A 355 13.34 -10.58 6.62
C TYR A 355 13.77 -11.13 8.01
N PRO A 356 14.37 -12.34 8.12
CA PRO A 356 14.86 -12.84 9.41
C PRO A 356 15.95 -11.97 10.04
N THR A 357 16.88 -11.42 9.25
CA THR A 357 17.98 -10.59 9.78
C THR A 357 17.48 -9.28 10.37
N PHE A 358 16.55 -8.61 9.69
CA PHE A 358 16.08 -7.30 10.14
C PHE A 358 15.00 -7.38 11.22
N LYS A 359 14.43 -8.58 11.48
CA LYS A 359 13.30 -8.80 12.42
C LYS A 359 12.27 -7.68 12.31
N ALA A 360 12.01 -7.23 11.09
CA ALA A 360 11.23 -6.01 10.92
C ALA A 360 9.83 -6.23 11.52
N PRO A 361 9.15 -5.17 11.94
CA PRO A 361 7.74 -5.30 12.31
C PRO A 361 6.88 -5.22 11.05
N GLY A 362 6.02 -6.21 10.82
CA GLY A 362 5.23 -6.30 9.59
C GLY A 362 4.68 -7.71 9.33
N PHE A 363 4.10 -7.91 8.15
CA PHE A 363 3.64 -9.23 7.73
C PHE A 363 4.82 -10.10 7.30
N TYR A 364 5.05 -11.15 8.06
CA TYR A 364 5.93 -12.24 7.66
C TYR A 364 5.07 -13.42 7.28
N ILE A 365 5.30 -13.93 6.08
CA ILE A 365 4.91 -15.31 5.80
C ILE A 365 5.97 -16.16 6.47
N THR A 366 5.67 -16.65 7.67
CA THR A 366 6.46 -17.70 8.31
C THR A 366 6.04 -19.02 7.70
N PHE A 367 6.89 -19.60 6.86
CA PHE A 367 6.64 -20.91 6.28
C PHE A 367 6.88 -21.97 7.36
N THR A 368 5.89 -22.83 7.63
CA THR A 368 6.14 -24.01 8.46
C THR A 368 7.08 -24.94 7.70
N GLY A 369 7.96 -25.65 8.42
CA GLY A 369 8.99 -26.51 7.79
C GLY A 369 8.43 -27.52 6.79
N GLU A 370 7.18 -27.94 6.97
CA GLU A 370 6.48 -28.92 6.12
C GLU A 370 5.84 -28.32 4.86
N SER A 371 5.66 -27.00 4.79
CA SER A 371 4.98 -26.32 3.67
C SER A 371 5.90 -25.37 2.89
N SER A 372 7.15 -25.18 3.30
CA SER A 372 8.09 -24.23 2.66
C SER A 372 8.38 -24.49 1.17
N PRO A 373 8.49 -25.74 0.67
CA PRO A 373 8.74 -25.98 -0.76
C PRO A 373 7.48 -25.76 -1.60
N MET A 374 6.31 -26.14 -1.10
CA MET A 374 5.03 -26.01 -1.81
C MET A 374 4.51 -24.58 -1.78
N LEU A 375 4.77 -23.81 -0.72
CA LEU A 375 4.52 -22.37 -0.68
C LEU A 375 5.58 -21.56 -1.42
N ALA A 376 6.84 -22.01 -1.50
CA ALA A 376 7.82 -21.46 -2.42
C ALA A 376 7.45 -21.75 -3.88
N PHE A 377 6.87 -22.93 -4.16
CA PHE A 377 6.33 -23.31 -5.46
C PHE A 377 5.04 -22.54 -5.78
N LEU A 378 4.12 -22.34 -4.83
CA LEU A 378 2.93 -21.50 -5.00
C LEU A 378 3.26 -20.01 -5.03
N ALA A 379 4.30 -19.54 -4.34
CA ALA A 379 4.87 -18.19 -4.50
C ALA A 379 5.61 -18.05 -5.83
N ALA A 380 6.10 -19.15 -6.39
CA ALA A 380 6.67 -19.28 -7.73
C ALA A 380 5.64 -19.68 -8.81
N ILE A 381 4.34 -19.75 -8.49
CA ILE A 381 3.20 -19.97 -9.41
C ILE A 381 2.18 -18.81 -9.33
N ALA A 382 2.06 -18.17 -8.17
CA ALA A 382 1.61 -16.78 -8.03
C ALA A 382 2.67 -15.79 -8.53
N TYR A 383 3.83 -16.32 -8.95
CA TYR A 383 4.66 -15.81 -10.02
C TYR A 383 4.39 -16.70 -11.23
#